data_AF-A0A4V4MK04-F1
#
_entry.id   AF-A0A4V4MK04-F1
#
_cell.length_a   1.000
_cell.length_b   1.000
_cell.length_c   1.000
_cell.angle_alpha   90.00
_cell.angle_beta   90.00
_cell.angle_gamma   90.00
#
_symmetry.space_group_name_H-M   'P 1'
#
loop_
_entity.id
_entity.type
_entity.pdbx_description
1 polymer ?
#
loop_
_entity_poly.entity_id
_entity_poly.type
_entity_poly.pdbx_seq_one_letter_code
_entity_poly.pdbx_strand_id
1 'polypeptide(L)'
;MQTPGIRIDGNDPVNTFQPAELDALNPETFQAPVGEYPIIKIEYCDRCRWQPRAQWLTTELLLTFPPPTVQSVSLVPRNLESTAGRFRVWLFDSDNNPPKLLWDRKIKGGFPEAKELKQIVRDSIAPGMSLGHSDKK
;
A
#
# COMPACT_ATOMS: atom_id res chain seq x y z
N MET A 1 -46.47 15.47 52.01
CA MET A 1 -45.22 14.95 51.40
C MET A 1 -45.63 14.06 50.24
N GLN A 2 -45.65 14.60 49.03
CA GLN A 2 -46.00 13.88 47.80
C GLN A 2 -45.16 14.49 46.68
N THR A 3 -44.25 13.69 46.13
CA THR A 3 -43.38 14.11 45.03
C THR A 3 -44.06 13.72 43.72
N PRO A 4 -44.27 14.64 42.76
CA PRO A 4 -44.65 14.25 41.41
C PRO A 4 -43.39 13.92 40.60
N GLY A 5 -43.44 12.79 39.90
CA GLY A 5 -42.36 12.26 39.08
C GLY A 5 -42.03 13.13 37.88
N ILE A 6 -40.74 13.19 37.56
CA ILE A 6 -40.21 13.78 36.33
C ILE A 6 -40.50 12.80 35.19
N ARG A 7 -41.36 13.23 34.26
CA ARG A 7 -41.54 12.60 32.95
C ARG A 7 -40.34 12.95 32.08
N ILE A 8 -39.73 11.92 31.49
CA ILE A 8 -38.73 12.04 30.43
C ILE A 8 -39.46 12.22 29.09
N ASP A 9 -39.63 13.46 28.64
CA ASP A 9 -40.11 13.71 27.29
C ASP A 9 -38.91 13.66 26.34
N GLY A 10 -38.78 12.51 25.66
CA GLY A 10 -37.78 12.27 24.63
C GLY A 10 -38.03 13.17 23.42
N ASN A 11 -37.15 14.15 23.23
CA ASN A 11 -36.94 14.79 21.95
C ASN A 11 -35.57 15.49 21.93
N ASP A 12 -34.49 14.73 22.13
CA ASP A 12 -33.17 15.19 21.71
C ASP A 12 -33.07 14.97 20.20
N PRO A 13 -32.82 16.02 19.39
CA PRO A 13 -32.53 15.81 17.99
C PRO A 13 -31.29 14.92 17.89
N VAL A 14 -31.47 13.77 17.27
CA VAL A 14 -30.39 12.89 16.83
C VAL A 14 -29.36 13.80 16.18
N ASN A 15 -28.21 13.93 16.83
CA ASN A 15 -27.05 14.59 16.26
C ASN A 15 -26.63 13.75 15.06
N THR A 16 -27.24 14.01 13.90
CA THR A 16 -26.73 13.57 12.61
C THR A 16 -25.37 14.24 12.49
N PHE A 17 -24.33 13.50 12.85
CA PHE A 17 -22.97 13.78 12.41
C PHE A 17 -22.99 13.74 10.88
N GLN A 18 -23.31 14.88 10.27
CA GLN A 18 -23.00 15.12 8.87
C GLN A 18 -21.47 15.08 8.79
N PRO A 19 -20.89 14.23 7.93
CA PRO A 19 -19.48 14.33 7.62
C PRO A 19 -19.23 15.78 7.23
N ALA A 20 -18.32 16.46 7.93
CA ALA A 20 -17.91 17.81 7.55
C ALA A 20 -17.59 17.79 6.06
N GLU A 21 -18.25 18.65 5.28
CA GLU A 21 -18.02 18.78 3.86
C GLU A 21 -16.51 18.97 3.64
N LEU A 22 -15.89 18.10 2.83
CA LEU A 22 -14.45 18.18 2.57
C LEU A 22 -14.18 19.50 1.85
N ASP A 23 -13.60 20.46 2.55
CA ASP A 23 -13.25 21.77 2.02
C ASP A 23 -11.81 21.72 1.51
N ALA A 24 -11.66 21.87 0.19
CA ALA A 24 -10.36 21.84 -0.49
C ALA A 24 -9.37 22.90 0.00
N LEU A 25 -9.83 23.96 0.69
CA LEU A 25 -9.01 25.04 1.22
C LEU A 25 -8.81 24.96 2.74
N ASN A 26 -9.53 24.09 3.45
CA ASN A 26 -9.40 23.92 4.88
C ASN A 26 -8.64 22.62 5.23
N PRO A 27 -7.38 22.71 5.69
CA PRO A 27 -6.57 21.53 6.01
C PRO A 27 -7.12 20.70 7.18
N GLU A 28 -7.98 21.27 8.04
CA GLU A 28 -8.63 20.51 9.12
C GLU A 28 -9.63 19.48 8.60
N THR A 29 -10.10 19.64 7.36
CA THR A 29 -11.02 18.70 6.71
C THR A 29 -10.31 17.63 5.88
N PHE A 30 -8.98 17.71 5.70
CA PHE A 30 -8.25 16.77 4.86
C PHE A 30 -8.19 15.38 5.51
N GLN A 31 -8.52 14.36 4.71
CA GLN A 31 -8.40 12.97 5.13
C GLN A 31 -7.07 12.38 4.66
N ALA A 32 -6.25 11.89 5.58
CA ALA A 32 -5.03 11.17 5.24
C ALA A 32 -5.37 9.85 4.53
N PRO A 33 -4.59 9.43 3.53
CA PRO A 33 -4.79 8.14 2.88
C PRO A 33 -4.56 7.01 3.89
N VAL A 34 -5.61 6.25 4.19
CA VAL A 34 -5.57 5.09 5.09
C VAL A 34 -5.36 3.81 4.29
N GLY A 35 -4.67 2.82 4.88
CA GLY A 35 -4.27 1.59 4.21
C GLY A 35 -5.39 0.59 3.98
N GLU A 36 -6.06 0.65 2.82
CA GLU A 36 -7.18 -0.26 2.48
C GLU A 36 -6.84 -1.25 1.36
N TYR A 37 -5.77 -0.99 0.61
CA TYR A 37 -5.38 -1.80 -0.55
C TYR A 37 -3.92 -2.25 -0.46
N PRO A 38 -3.49 -3.24 -1.27
CA PRO A 38 -2.15 -3.79 -1.17
C PRO A 38 -1.03 -2.74 -1.28
N ILE A 39 -0.02 -2.88 -0.42
CA ILE A 39 1.18 -2.02 -0.39
C ILE A 39 2.40 -2.85 -0.76
N ILE A 40 3.21 -2.34 -1.69
CA ILE A 40 4.47 -2.95 -2.07
C ILE A 40 5.62 -2.19 -1.41
N LYS A 41 6.59 -2.89 -0.82
CA LYS A 41 7.82 -2.29 -0.28
C LYS A 41 9.05 -2.84 -0.98
N ILE A 42 9.86 -1.96 -1.55
CA ILE A 42 11.15 -2.30 -2.14
C ILE A 42 12.25 -1.95 -1.14
N GLU A 43 12.79 -2.97 -0.48
CA GLU A 43 13.90 -2.85 0.45
C GLU A 43 15.22 -2.97 -0.31
N TYR A 44 16.14 -2.01 -0.17
CA TYR A 44 17.41 -2.03 -0.90
C TYR A 44 18.59 -1.55 -0.06
N CYS A 45 19.78 -2.05 -0.38
CA CYS A 45 21.04 -1.57 0.15
C CYS A 45 21.36 -0.16 -0.38
N ASP A 46 21.32 0.83 0.51
CA ASP A 46 21.58 2.24 0.16
C ASP A 46 23.05 2.45 -0.25
N ARG A 47 23.98 1.84 0.50
CA ARG A 47 25.43 1.85 0.22
C ARG A 47 25.80 1.26 -1.15
N CYS A 48 24.92 0.45 -1.72
CA CYS A 48 25.14 -0.23 -3.00
C CYS A 48 24.72 0.63 -4.21
N ARG A 49 24.19 1.86 -3.98
CA ARG A 49 23.71 2.77 -5.03
C ARG A 49 22.63 2.15 -5.93
N TRP A 50 21.75 1.34 -5.35
CA TRP A 50 20.65 0.69 -6.10
C TRP A 50 19.32 1.46 -6.07
N GLN A 51 19.30 2.65 -5.47
CA GLN A 51 18.12 3.52 -5.45
C GLN A 51 17.53 3.79 -6.85
N PRO A 52 18.31 4.11 -7.90
CA PRO A 52 17.72 4.38 -9.23
C PRO A 52 16.96 3.18 -9.79
N ARG A 53 17.46 1.96 -9.57
CA ARG A 53 16.77 0.73 -9.97
C ARG A 53 15.47 0.54 -9.18
N ALA A 54 15.51 0.79 -7.87
CA ALA A 54 14.32 0.69 -7.02
C ALA A 54 13.25 1.71 -7.45
N GLN A 55 13.64 2.95 -7.74
CA GLN A 55 12.75 4.00 -8.24
C GLN A 55 12.12 3.64 -9.59
N TRP A 56 12.92 3.13 -10.54
CA TRP A 56 12.39 2.68 -11.83
C TRP A 56 11.35 1.57 -11.67
N LEU A 57 11.62 0.56 -10.84
CA LEU A 57 10.65 -0.50 -10.55
C LEU A 57 9.38 0.02 -9.87
N THR A 58 9.50 1.01 -8.98
CA THR A 58 8.33 1.68 -8.40
C THR A 58 7.45 2.29 -9.49
N THR A 59 8.04 3.02 -10.44
CA THR A 59 7.30 3.61 -11.57
C THR A 59 6.63 2.55 -12.43
N GLU A 60 7.35 1.49 -12.79
CA GLU A 60 6.79 0.36 -13.56
C GLU A 60 5.59 -0.28 -12.88
N LEU A 61 5.67 -0.51 -11.57
CA LEU A 61 4.58 -1.12 -10.79
C LEU A 61 3.36 -0.19 -10.70
N LEU A 62 3.56 1.10 -10.40
CA LEU A 62 2.46 2.06 -10.27
C LEU A 62 1.74 2.30 -11.61
N LEU A 63 2.47 2.30 -12.73
CA LEU A 63 1.86 2.42 -14.06
C LEU A 63 1.08 1.16 -14.47
N THR A 64 1.48 -0.01 -13.95
CA THR A 64 0.85 -1.28 -14.29
C THR A 64 -0.37 -1.58 -13.40
N PHE A 65 -0.30 -1.20 -12.13
CA PHE A 65 -1.31 -1.47 -11.12
C PHE A 65 -1.85 -0.15 -10.55
N PRO A 66 -2.72 0.56 -11.29
CA PRO A 66 -3.30 1.81 -10.80
C PRO A 66 -4.23 1.56 -9.60
N PRO A 67 -4.57 2.61 -8.82
CA PRO A 67 -5.56 2.50 -7.77
C PRO A 67 -6.90 1.97 -8.29
N PRO A 68 -7.63 1.13 -7.53
CA PRO A 68 -7.29 0.68 -6.17
C PRO A 68 -6.40 -0.57 -6.09
N THR A 69 -5.96 -1.16 -7.21
CA THR A 69 -5.25 -2.46 -7.23
C THR A 69 -3.99 -2.49 -6.38
N VAL A 70 -3.20 -1.41 -6.43
CA VAL A 70 -2.08 -1.18 -5.51
C VAL A 70 -2.28 0.22 -4.93
N GLN A 71 -2.21 0.32 -3.61
CA GLN A 71 -2.33 1.60 -2.94
C GLN A 71 -1.06 2.43 -3.10
N SER A 72 0.08 1.80 -2.82
CA SER A 72 1.36 2.49 -2.80
C SER A 72 2.51 1.51 -3.02
N VAL A 73 3.59 2.06 -3.57
CA VAL A 73 4.88 1.38 -3.65
C VAL A 73 5.90 2.25 -2.92
N SER A 74 6.45 1.73 -1.84
CA SER A 74 7.35 2.46 -0.95
C SER A 74 8.79 1.94 -1.06
N LEU A 75 9.75 2.86 -0.95
CA LEU A 75 11.16 2.56 -0.93
C LEU A 75 11.67 2.48 0.51
N VAL A 76 12.38 1.40 0.84
CA VAL A 76 12.93 1.17 2.19
C VAL A 76 14.45 1.05 2.09
N PRO A 77 15.20 2.16 2.23
CA PRO A 77 16.66 2.12 2.24
C PRO A 77 17.17 1.39 3.48
N ARG A 78 18.22 0.59 3.29
CA ARG A 78 18.91 -0.13 4.36
C ARG A 78 20.40 0.18 4.31
N ASN A 79 20.94 0.62 5.44
CA ASN A 79 22.33 1.05 5.56
C ASN A 79 23.18 0.12 6.45
N LEU A 80 22.56 -0.80 7.19
CA LEU A 80 23.29 -1.70 8.10
C LEU A 80 24.16 -2.73 7.36
N GLU A 81 25.22 -3.20 8.01
CA GLU A 81 26.12 -4.24 7.48
C GLU A 81 25.41 -5.56 7.21
N SER A 82 24.54 -5.99 8.12
CA SER A 82 23.68 -7.19 7.96
C SER A 82 22.70 -7.10 6.77
N THR A 83 22.51 -5.90 6.22
CA THR A 83 21.65 -5.64 5.06
C THR A 83 22.46 -5.35 3.78
N ALA A 84 23.78 -5.54 3.80
CA ALA A 84 24.63 -5.35 2.63
C ALA A 84 24.18 -6.24 1.45
N GLY A 85 24.10 -5.62 0.27
CA GLY A 85 23.69 -6.28 -0.97
C GLY A 85 22.24 -6.78 -0.97
N ARG A 86 21.38 -6.29 -0.05
CA ARG A 86 19.96 -6.62 0.00
C ARG A 86 19.20 -5.89 -1.10
N PHE A 87 18.32 -6.62 -1.77
CA PHE A 87 17.29 -6.09 -2.64
C PHE A 87 16.10 -7.04 -2.55
N ARG A 88 15.00 -6.59 -1.94
CA ARG A 88 13.79 -7.40 -1.71
C ARG A 88 12.55 -6.63 -2.10
N VAL A 89 11.57 -7.35 -2.62
CA VAL A 89 10.23 -6.82 -2.89
C VAL A 89 9.24 -7.56 -2.02
N TRP A 90 8.54 -6.82 -1.17
CA TRP A 90 7.56 -7.32 -0.23
C TRP A 90 6.16 -6.85 -0.63
N LEU A 91 5.18 -7.71 -0.42
CA LEU A 91 3.77 -7.40 -0.56
C LEU A 91 3.10 -7.45 0.81
N PHE A 92 2.37 -6.39 1.14
CA PHE A 92 1.52 -6.27 2.31
C PHE A 92 0.08 -6.23 1.81
N ASP A 93 -0.72 -7.20 2.23
CA ASP A 93 -2.11 -7.37 1.84
C ASP A 93 -3.05 -6.63 2.80
N SER A 94 -4.31 -6.43 2.41
CA SER A 94 -5.35 -5.80 3.26
C SER A 94 -5.83 -6.70 4.40
N ASP A 95 -5.73 -8.02 4.24
CA ASP A 95 -6.49 -8.98 5.05
C ASP A 95 -5.73 -9.49 6.30
N ASN A 96 -4.91 -8.64 6.92
CA ASN A 96 -4.05 -9.01 8.08
C ASN A 96 -3.13 -10.23 7.86
N ASN A 97 -2.91 -10.61 6.60
CA ASN A 97 -1.97 -11.67 6.24
C ASN A 97 -0.52 -11.25 6.52
N PRO A 98 0.38 -12.20 6.86
CA PRO A 98 1.78 -11.88 6.99
C PRO A 98 2.35 -11.38 5.64
N PRO A 99 3.35 -10.47 5.66
CA PRO A 99 3.92 -9.94 4.43
C PRO A 99 4.52 -11.05 3.55
N LYS A 100 4.20 -11.02 2.25
CA LYS A 100 4.69 -12.00 1.28
C LYS A 100 5.96 -11.48 0.62
N LEU A 101 7.02 -12.29 0.61
CA LEU A 101 8.24 -12.00 -0.13
C LEU A 101 8.04 -12.36 -1.61
N LEU A 102 8.01 -11.36 -2.48
CA LEU A 102 7.85 -11.55 -3.93
C LEU A 102 9.18 -11.74 -4.64
N TRP A 103 10.22 -11.04 -4.17
CA TRP A 103 11.56 -11.14 -4.73
C TRP A 103 12.63 -10.98 -3.65
N ASP A 104 13.71 -11.74 -3.77
CA ASP A 104 14.96 -11.50 -3.05
C ASP A 104 16.13 -11.76 -4.00
N ARG A 105 17.01 -10.76 -4.13
CA ARG A 105 18.16 -10.83 -5.04
C ARG A 105 19.10 -12.00 -4.75
N LYS A 106 19.36 -12.30 -3.48
CA LYS A 106 20.27 -13.39 -3.09
C LYS A 106 19.64 -14.76 -3.38
N ILE A 107 18.32 -14.89 -3.19
CA ILE A 107 17.58 -16.13 -3.47
C ILE A 107 17.45 -16.36 -4.99
N LYS A 108 17.11 -15.32 -5.75
CA LYS A 108 16.84 -15.41 -7.19
C LYS A 108 18.08 -15.20 -8.06
N GLY A 109 19.24 -14.92 -7.47
CA GLY A 109 20.50 -14.74 -8.18
C GLY A 109 20.63 -13.44 -8.98
N GLY A 110 19.76 -12.44 -8.74
CA GLY A 110 19.77 -11.22 -9.56
C GLY A 110 18.70 -10.20 -9.18
N PHE A 111 18.65 -9.12 -9.94
CA PHE A 111 17.53 -8.18 -9.90
C PHE A 111 16.39 -8.73 -10.76
N PRO A 112 15.13 -8.43 -10.41
CA PRO A 112 14.03 -8.83 -11.27
C PRO A 112 14.02 -7.95 -12.51
N GLU A 113 13.68 -8.56 -13.64
CA GLU A 113 13.23 -7.81 -14.81
C GLU A 113 11.82 -7.27 -14.56
N ALA A 114 11.48 -6.10 -15.10
CA ALA A 114 10.18 -5.46 -14.84
C ALA A 114 9.01 -6.38 -15.23
N LYS A 115 9.13 -7.09 -16.35
CA LYS A 115 8.11 -8.05 -16.81
C LYS A 115 7.85 -9.16 -15.79
N GLU A 116 8.91 -9.80 -15.31
CA GLU A 116 8.81 -10.89 -14.34
C GLU A 116 8.22 -10.37 -13.02
N LEU A 117 8.67 -9.21 -12.54
CA LEU A 117 8.15 -8.64 -11.31
C LEU A 117 6.66 -8.32 -11.43
N LYS A 118 6.23 -7.73 -12.55
CA LYS A 118 4.82 -7.43 -12.81
C LYS A 118 3.97 -8.70 -12.80
N GLN A 119 4.45 -9.78 -13.42
CA GLN A 119 3.76 -11.07 -13.39
C GLN A 119 3.62 -11.60 -11.95
N ILE A 120 4.70 -11.64 -11.17
CA ILE A 120 4.69 -12.12 -9.78
C ILE A 120 3.74 -11.30 -8.89
N VAL A 121 3.75 -9.97 -9.06
CA VAL A 121 2.87 -9.06 -8.33
C VAL A 121 1.42 -9.34 -8.71
N ARG A 122 1.08 -9.36 -9.99
CA ARG A 122 -0.27 -9.67 -10.48
C ARG A 122 -0.77 -11.01 -9.95
N ASP A 123 0.03 -12.06 -10.05
CA ASP A 123 -0.36 -13.40 -9.59
C ASP A 123 -0.65 -13.44 -8.09
N SER A 124 -0.15 -12.45 -7.33
CA SER A 124 -0.39 -12.32 -5.90
C SER A 124 -1.57 -11.40 -5.53
N ILE A 125 -1.91 -10.39 -6.34
CA ILE A 125 -2.95 -9.39 -5.99
C ILE A 125 -4.17 -9.38 -6.91
N ALA A 126 -4.03 -9.85 -8.15
CA ALA A 126 -5.07 -9.78 -9.18
C ALA A 126 -4.87 -10.88 -10.25
N PRO A 127 -4.98 -12.17 -9.91
CA PRO A 127 -4.60 -13.27 -10.80
C PRO A 127 -5.38 -13.33 -12.12
N GLY A 128 -6.56 -12.71 -12.19
CA GLY A 128 -7.37 -12.62 -13.42
C GLY A 128 -7.07 -11.41 -14.32
N MET A 129 -6.17 -10.51 -13.92
CA MET A 129 -5.83 -9.30 -14.69
C MET A 129 -4.85 -9.63 -15.82
N SER A 130 -5.14 -9.18 -17.06
CA SER A 130 -4.15 -9.28 -18.15
C SER A 130 -3.12 -8.15 -18.06
N LEU A 131 -1.85 -8.47 -18.31
CA LEU A 131 -0.76 -7.49 -18.46
C LEU A 131 -0.38 -7.24 -19.93
N GLY A 132 -1.23 -7.67 -20.86
CA GLY A 132 -1.05 -7.49 -22.30
C GLY A 132 0.26 -8.11 -22.79
N HIS A 133 1.18 -7.27 -23.30
CA HIS A 133 2.49 -7.72 -23.80
C HIS A 133 3.34 -8.36 -22.70
N SER A 134 3.10 -8.06 -21.43
CA SER A 134 3.83 -8.69 -20.34
C SER A 134 3.35 -10.11 -20.04
N ASP A 135 2.19 -10.56 -20.54
CA ASP A 135 1.71 -11.95 -20.37
C ASP A 135 2.39 -12.93 -21.33
N LYS A 136 2.81 -12.43 -22.49
CA LYS A 136 3.41 -13.25 -23.55
C LYS A 136 4.90 -13.41 -23.29
N LYS A 137 5.46 -14.58 -23.60
CA LYS A 137 6.86 -14.94 -23.30
C LYS A 137 7.87 -14.05 -24.01
#